data_AF-A0A2Z6CXI1-F1
#
_entry.id   AF-A0A2Z6CXI1-F1
#
_cell.length_a   1.000
_cell.length_b   1.000
_cell.length_c   1.000
_cell.angle_alpha   90.00
_cell.angle_beta   90.00
_cell.angle_gamma   90.00
#
_symmetry.space_group_name_H-M   'P 1'
#
loop_
_entity.id
_entity.type
_entity.pdbx_description
1 polymer ?
#
loop_
_entity_poly.entity_id
_entity_poly.type
_entity_poly.pdbx_seq_one_letter_code
_entity_poly.pdbx_strand_id
1 'polypeptide(L)' 'MGYLLDTNIVSASLKQNIQIGLKITEIRRQGEFLAISGITYYEIQRGLLSSNAIKKLALFQQFCQDYPV' A
#
# COMPACT_ATOMS: atom_id res chain seq x y z
N MET A 1 -10.95 -7.43 -13.51
CA MET A 1 -10.48 -6.04 -13.77
C MET A 1 -9.24 -5.86 -12.88
N GLY A 2 -8.73 -4.66 -12.62
CA GLY A 2 -7.63 -4.48 -11.67
C GLY A 2 -7.72 -3.14 -10.98
N TYR A 3 -7.22 -3.06 -9.75
CA TYR A 3 -7.21 -1.85 -8.95
C TYR A 3 -5.77 -1.38 -8.78
N LEU A 4 -5.54 -0.11 -9.07
CA LEU A 4 -4.29 0.58 -8.80
C LEU A 4 -4.45 1.40 -7.52
N LEU A 5 -3.67 1.11 -6.50
CA LEU A 5 -3.75 1.78 -5.21
C LEU A 5 -3.05 3.14 -5.26
N ASP A 6 -3.81 4.18 -4.92
CA ASP A 6 -3.29 5.53 -4.75
C ASP A 6 -2.45 5.67 -3.47
N THR A 7 -1.57 6.67 -3.46
CA THR A 7 -0.69 7.04 -2.34
C THR A 7 -1.46 7.22 -1.03
N ASN A 8 -2.68 7.76 -1.07
CA ASN A 8 -3.51 7.90 0.13
C ASN A 8 -4.00 6.57 0.68
N ILE A 9 -4.36 5.63 -0.20
CA ILE A 9 -4.85 4.29 0.20
C ILE A 9 -3.71 3.47 0.79
N VAL A 10 -2.53 3.49 0.15
CA VAL A 10 -1.32 2.85 0.68
C VAL A 10 -0.96 3.46 2.05
N SER A 11 -0.96 4.79 2.16
CA SER A 11 -0.68 5.48 3.43
C SER A 11 -1.67 5.11 4.53
N ALA A 12 -2.96 4.97 4.21
CA ALA A 12 -3.99 4.57 5.16
C ALA A 12 -3.85 3.10 5.58
N SER A 13 -3.48 2.22 4.64
CA SER A 13 -3.17 0.81 4.93
C SER A 13 -1.99 0.68 5.90
N LEU A 14 -0.91 1.44 5.68
CA LEU A 14 0.26 1.47 6.59
C LEU A 14 -0.06 2.03 7.98
N LYS A 15 -1.13 2.82 8.11
CA LYS A 15 -1.66 3.31 9.39
C LYS A 15 -2.65 2.32 10.02
N GLN A 16 -2.78 1.10 9.48
CA GLN A 16 -3.71 0.07 9.94
C GLN A 16 -5.16 0.55 9.97
N ASN A 17 -5.57 1.34 8.96
CA ASN A 17 -6.96 1.75 8.84
C ASN A 17 -7.85 0.52 8.56
N ILE A 18 -8.75 0.22 9.50
CA ILE A 18 -9.60 -0.97 9.46
C ILE A 18 -10.50 -0.99 8.22
N GLN A 19 -11.09 0.15 7.84
CA GLN A 19 -11.99 0.23 6.69
C GLN A 19 -11.25 -0.09 5.38
N ILE A 20 -10.04 0.46 5.22
CA ILE A 20 -9.19 0.17 4.06
C ILE A 20 -8.74 -1.29 4.05
N GLY A 21 -8.32 -1.84 5.19
CA GLY A 21 -7.93 -3.25 5.30
C GLY A 21 -9.06 -4.21 4.94
N LEU A 22 -10.28 -3.95 5.42
CA LEU A 22 -11.46 -4.73 5.06
C LEU A 22 -11.76 -4.64 3.57
N LYS A 23 -11.64 -3.44 2.97
CA LYS A 23 -11.93 -3.25 1.55
C LYS A 23 -10.92 -3.96 0.64
N ILE A 24 -9.63 -3.87 0.97
CA ILE A 24 -8.56 -4.59 0.26
C ILE A 24 -8.81 -6.10 0.35
N THR A 25 -9.17 -6.60 1.53
CA THR A 25 -9.47 -8.03 1.73
C THR A 25 -10.69 -8.47 0.91
N GLU A 26 -11.75 -7.66 0.89
CA GLU A 26 -12.95 -7.92 0.08
C GLU A 26 -12.61 -8.05 -1.42
N ILE A 27 -11.85 -7.09 -1.95
CA ILE A 27 -11.43 -7.07 -3.36
C ILE A 27 -10.55 -8.29 -3.68
N ARG A 28 -9.61 -8.63 -2.80
CA ARG A 28 -8.79 -9.86 -2.95
C ARG A 28 -9.66 -11.12 -2.99
N ARG A 29 -10.68 -11.21 -2.14
CA ARG A 29 -11.61 -12.36 -2.10
C ARG A 29 -12.43 -12.48 -3.39
N GLN A 30 -12.67 -11.38 -4.08
CA GLN A 30 -13.32 -11.36 -5.40
C GLN A 30 -12.38 -11.83 -6.53
N GLY A 31 -11.10 -12.10 -6.24
CA GLY A 31 -10.11 -12.52 -7.23
C GLY A 31 -9.57 -11.37 -8.08
N GLU A 32 -9.85 -10.14 -7.70
CA GLU A 32 -9.40 -8.95 -8.43
C GLU A 32 -7.93 -8.65 -8.12
N PHE A 33 -7.20 -8.22 -9.15
CA PHE A 33 -5.79 -7.86 -9.03
C PHE A 33 -5.62 -6.49 -8.39
N LEU A 34 -4.67 -6.37 -7.47
CA LEU A 34 -4.33 -5.14 -6.75
C LEU A 34 -2.84 -4.86 -6.95
N ALA A 35 -2.52 -3.67 -7.45
CA ALA A 35 -1.15 -3.21 -7.66
C ALA A 35 -0.96 -1.78 -7.17
N ILE A 36 0.29 -1.35 -7.10
CA ILE A 36 0.68 0.02 -6.76
C ILE A 36 1.39 0.60 -7.98
N SER A 37 1.22 1.89 -8.26
CA SER A 37 2.01 2.50 -9.34
C SER A 37 3.47 2.72 -8.91
N GLY A 38 4.41 2.69 -9.85
CA GLY A 38 5.79 3.08 -9.58
C GLY A 38 5.92 4.50 -9.01
N ILE A 39 5.03 5.42 -9.41
CA ILE A 39 4.98 6.79 -8.86
C ILE A 39 4.63 6.75 -7.38
N THR A 40 3.53 6.06 -7.04
CA THR A 40 3.07 5.88 -5.65
C THR A 40 4.14 5.21 -4.79
N TYR A 41 4.84 4.21 -5.33
CA TYR A 41 5.95 3.56 -4.65
C TYR A 41 7.04 4.56 -4.24
N TYR A 42 7.50 5.39 -5.18
CA TYR A 42 8.53 6.40 -4.90
C TYR A 42 8.03 7.50 -3.96
N GLU A 43 6.78 7.93 -4.07
CA GLU A 43 6.20 8.94 -3.16
C GLU A 43 6.18 8.46 -1.71
N ILE A 44 5.71 7.23 -1.48
CA ILE A 44 5.65 6.63 -0.14
C ILE A 44 7.06 6.39 0.40
N GLN A 45 7.93 5.75 -0.38
CA GLN A 45 9.30 5.47 0.05
C GLN A 45 10.04 6.76 0.42
N ARG A 46 9.98 7.78 -0.44
CA ARG A 46 10.61 9.07 -0.18
C ARG A 46 10.07 9.73 1.09
N GLY A 47 8.75 9.74 1.29
CA GLY A 47 8.12 10.35 2.47
C GLY A 47 8.44 9.62 3.78
N LEU A 48 8.56 8.29 3.75
CA LEU A 48 8.95 7.49 4.91
C LEU A 48 10.42 7.68 5.27
N LEU A 49 11.31 7.78 4.28
CA LEU A 49 12.73 8.08 4.48
C LEU A 49 12.93 9.50 5.04
N SER A 50 12.25 10.51 4.49
CA SER A 50 12.40 11.89 4.94
C SER A 50 11.92 12.11 6.38
N SER A 51 10.97 11.31 6.85
CA SER A 51 10.45 11.35 8.23
C SER A 51 11.17 10.38 9.17
N ASN A 52 12.21 9.68 8.71
CA ASN A 52 12.94 8.66 9.46
C ASN A 52 12.03 7.56 10.05
N ALA A 53 10.94 7.23 9.35
CA ALA A 53 9.90 6.31 9.80
C ALA A 53 10.24 4.84 9.48
N ILE A 54 11.39 4.36 9.99
CA ILE A 54 11.99 3.05 9.64
C ILE A 54 11.01 1.88 9.83
N LYS A 55 10.21 1.87 10.91
CA LYS A 55 9.20 0.82 11.14
C LYS A 55 8.14 0.77 10.04
N LYS A 56 7.69 1.93 9.57
CA LYS A 56 6.70 2.02 8.48
C LYS A 56 7.31 1.68 7.13
N LEU A 57 8.60 1.95 6.95
CA LEU A 57 9.33 1.55 5.75
C LEU A 57 9.40 0.02 5.62
N ALA A 58 9.68 -0.69 6.72
CA ALA A 58 9.65 -2.16 6.75
C ALA A 58 8.25 -2.71 6.44
N LEU A 59 7.20 -2.14 7.04
CA LEU A 59 5.81 -2.50 6.73
C LEU A 59 5.46 -2.23 5.25
N PHE A 60 5.97 -1.14 4.68
CA PHE A 60 5.76 -0.80 3.28
C PHE A 60 6.48 -1.76 2.33
N GLN A 61 7.69 -2.18 2.66
CA GLN A 61 8.40 -3.20 1.88
C GLN A 61 7.65 -4.54 1.89
N GLN A 62 7.12 -4.95 3.05
CA GLN A 62 6.25 -6.13 3.15
C GLN A 62 4.97 -5.95 2.31
N PHE A 63 4.35 -4.78 2.38
CA PHE A 63 3.17 -4.45 1.57
C PHE A 63 3.45 -4.58 0.06
N CYS A 64 4.63 -4.15 -0.42
CA CYS A 64 5.00 -4.28 -1.83
C CYS A 64 5.30 -5.74 -2.27
N GLN A 65 5.49 -6.67 -1.33
CA GLN A 65 5.55 -8.10 -1.67
C GLN A 65 4.15 -8.68 -1.90
N ASP A 66 3.16 -8.18 -1.17
CA ASP A 66 1.76 -8.57 -1.33
C ASP A 66 1.11 -7.93 -2.58
N TYR A 67 1.59 -6.74 -2.97
CA TYR A 67 1.05 -5.95 -4.09
C TYR A 67 2.20 -5.51 -5.01
N PRO A 68 2.34 -6.11 -6.21
CA PRO A 68 3.41 -5.76 -7.13
C PRO A 68 3.29 -4.29 -7.60
N VAL A 69 4.45 -3.74 -7.97
CA VAL A 69 4.64 -2.38 -8.50
C VAL A 69 4.78 -2.42 -10.01
#